data_AF-A0ABD2IVR3-F1
#
_entry.id   AF-A0ABD2IVR3-F1
#
_cell.length_a   1.000
_cell.length_b   1.000
_cell.length_c   1.000
_cell.angle_alpha   90.00
_cell.angle_beta   90.00
_cell.angle_gamma   90.00
#
_symmetry.space_group_name_H-M   'P 1'
#
loop_
_entity.id
_entity.type
_entity.pdbx_description
1 polymer ?
#
loop_
_entity_poly.entity_id
_entity_poly.type
_entity_poly.pdbx_seq_one_letter_code
_entity_poly.pdbx_strand_id
1 'polypeptide(L)'
;MRSVRCSIVSFGAEVFAFKRLCVTTEGKYSVALDEQHLELLLDEHVQPPPVQRRPGQQDSIVRMGFPQLRRVTEPSFCACHELNGEAAPQSAIDGAADEKSSSSALPRAFFCPHDFLSLLTSLSLLVGLLLLTAPQLARAHQHLESLPTFAEANIAEGSEKCCFSCDESLLRKAYVCPNCSADFCIDCDLLLHESLQVCPACN
;
A
#
# COMPACT_ATOMS: atom_id res chain seq x y z
N MET A 1 12.01 15.14 23.19
CA MET A 1 11.72 15.98 22.01
C MET A 1 11.06 15.11 20.94
N ARG A 2 9.94 15.54 20.35
CA ARG A 2 9.28 14.77 19.28
C ARG A 2 10.23 14.69 18.07
N SER A 3 10.55 13.47 17.62
CA SER A 3 11.40 13.24 16.46
C SER A 3 10.54 13.35 15.20
N VAL A 4 10.46 14.55 14.62
CA VAL A 4 9.74 14.80 13.36
C VAL A 4 10.76 14.96 12.25
N ARG A 5 10.60 14.18 11.18
CA ARG A 5 11.35 14.33 9.94
C ARG A 5 10.57 15.23 8.99
N CYS A 6 11.21 16.24 8.42
CA CYS A 6 10.57 17.16 7.49
C CYS A 6 11.25 17.09 6.12
N SER A 7 10.52 16.63 5.10
CA SER A 7 10.93 16.73 3.70
C SER A 7 10.16 17.85 3.01
N ILE A 8 10.84 18.65 2.17
CA ILE A 8 10.25 19.80 1.46
C ILE A 8 10.61 19.73 -0.01
N VAL A 9 9.59 19.93 -0.87
CA VAL A 9 9.76 20.16 -2.31
C VAL A 9 9.43 21.62 -2.58
N SER A 10 10.38 22.39 -3.11
CA SER A 10 10.20 23.81 -3.44
C SER A 10 10.08 24.02 -4.95
N PHE A 11 9.36 25.05 -5.37
CA PHE A 11 9.24 25.43 -6.78
C PHE A 11 10.18 26.59 -7.13
N GLY A 12 10.88 26.48 -8.27
CA GLY A 12 11.65 27.57 -8.88
C GLY A 12 13.04 27.84 -8.27
N ALA A 13 13.14 28.00 -6.95
CA ALA A 13 14.41 28.34 -6.30
C ALA A 13 14.66 27.58 -5.00
N GLU A 14 15.94 27.42 -4.66
CA GLU A 14 16.37 26.89 -3.38
C GLU A 14 16.23 27.95 -2.28
N VAL A 15 15.53 27.59 -1.19
CA VAL A 15 15.39 28.42 0.01
C VAL A 15 16.29 27.87 1.10
N PHE A 16 17.32 28.63 1.48
CA PHE A 16 18.33 28.23 2.47
C PHE A 16 17.71 27.76 3.80
N ALA A 17 16.68 28.46 4.30
CA ALA A 17 16.02 28.11 5.55
C ALA A 17 15.36 26.71 5.49
N PHE A 18 14.69 26.38 4.39
CA PHE A 18 14.03 25.09 4.20
C PHE A 18 15.05 23.96 4.04
N LYS A 19 16.13 24.20 3.29
CA LYS A 19 17.23 23.24 3.18
C LYS A 19 17.86 22.97 4.54
N ARG A 20 18.11 24.01 5.34
CA ARG A 20 18.67 23.86 6.69
C ARG A 20 17.73 23.07 7.60
N LEU A 21 16.43 23.29 7.50
CA LEU A 21 15.41 22.56 8.25
C LEU A 21 15.38 21.08 7.89
N CYS A 22 15.38 20.74 6.60
CA CYS A 22 15.44 19.35 6.13
C CYS A 22 16.71 18.65 6.59
N VAL A 23 17.88 19.29 6.46
CA VAL A 23 19.16 18.73 6.94
C VAL A 23 19.15 18.49 8.46
N THR A 24 18.59 19.40 9.24
CA THR A 24 18.54 19.29 10.70
C THR A 24 17.56 18.19 11.16
N THR A 25 16.50 17.94 10.39
CA THR A 25 15.47 16.94 10.70
C THR A 25 15.69 15.60 10.01
N GLU A 26 16.86 15.38 9.38
CA GLU A 26 17.19 14.16 8.62
C GLU A 26 16.17 13.87 7.49
N GLY A 27 15.59 14.94 6.92
CA GLY A 27 14.65 14.90 5.81
C GLY A 27 15.27 15.23 4.45
N LYS A 28 14.45 15.20 3.39
CA LYS A 28 14.90 15.46 2.02
C LYS A 28 14.46 16.85 1.54
N TYR A 29 15.36 17.58 0.89
CA TYR A 29 15.03 18.85 0.22
C TYR A 29 15.24 18.71 -1.28
N SER A 30 14.23 19.05 -2.08
CA SER A 30 14.29 18.99 -3.55
C SER A 30 13.66 20.24 -4.17
N VAL A 31 14.11 20.62 -5.36
CA VAL A 31 13.52 21.73 -6.15
C VAL A 31 12.87 21.15 -7.40
N ALA A 32 11.57 21.32 -7.55
CA ALA A 32 10.84 20.93 -8.76
C ALA A 32 11.17 21.89 -9.90
N LEU A 33 11.50 21.33 -11.07
CA LEU A 33 11.91 22.06 -12.26
C LEU A 33 10.77 22.16 -13.27
N ASP A 34 10.10 21.03 -13.50
CA ASP A 34 8.96 20.85 -14.36
C ASP A 34 7.94 19.89 -13.71
N GLU A 35 6.80 19.69 -14.38
CA GLU A 35 5.71 18.82 -13.92
C GLU A 35 6.17 17.36 -13.80
N GLN A 36 6.93 16.86 -14.78
CA GLN A 36 7.46 15.51 -14.79
C GLN A 36 8.45 15.27 -13.63
N HIS A 37 9.34 16.22 -13.34
CA HIS A 37 10.23 16.12 -12.18
C HIS A 37 9.46 16.18 -10.87
N LEU A 38 8.36 16.96 -10.79
CA LEU A 38 7.52 16.96 -9.60
C LEU A 38 6.89 15.58 -9.35
N GLU A 39 6.36 14.93 -10.39
CA GLU A 39 5.79 13.57 -10.28
C GLU A 39 6.85 12.59 -9.77
N LEU A 40 8.05 12.59 -10.34
CA LEU A 40 9.16 11.75 -9.88
C LEU A 40 9.54 12.02 -8.42
N LEU A 41 9.56 13.29 -8.00
CA LEU A 41 9.84 13.66 -6.61
C LEU A 41 8.75 13.22 -5.65
N LEU A 42 7.48 13.20 -6.06
CA LEU A 42 6.37 12.70 -5.26
C LEU A 42 6.41 11.18 -5.16
N ASP A 43 6.68 10.49 -6.26
CA ASP A 43 6.80 9.02 -6.32
C ASP A 43 7.89 8.49 -5.38
N GLU A 44 9.01 9.20 -5.26
CA GLU A 44 10.06 8.84 -4.30
C GLU A 44 9.57 8.88 -2.84
N HIS A 45 8.61 9.75 -2.51
CA HIS A 45 8.05 9.85 -1.16
C HIS A 45 6.91 8.85 -0.91
N VAL A 46 6.44 8.11 -1.93
CA VAL A 46 5.47 7.03 -1.76
C VAL A 46 6.10 5.85 -1.02
N GLN A 47 7.38 5.55 -1.30
CA GLN A 47 8.10 4.50 -0.58
C GLN A 47 8.45 4.97 0.84
N PRO A 48 8.11 4.19 1.88
CA PRO A 48 8.42 4.58 3.26
C PRO A 48 9.94 4.66 3.42
N PRO A 49 10.49 5.81 3.81
CA PRO A 49 11.93 5.96 3.85
C PRO A 49 12.50 5.18 5.05
N PRO A 50 13.73 4.65 4.93
CA PRO A 50 14.36 3.90 6.01
C PRO A 50 14.53 4.80 7.23
N VAL A 51 14.13 4.29 8.41
CA VAL A 51 14.27 4.99 9.68
C VAL A 51 15.58 4.55 10.33
N GLN A 52 16.51 5.50 10.52
CA GLN A 52 17.71 5.23 11.30
C GLN A 52 17.35 5.13 12.78
N ARG A 53 17.60 3.96 13.38
CA ARG A 53 17.34 3.72 14.79
C ARG A 53 18.30 4.55 15.62
N ARG A 54 17.78 5.40 16.49
CA ARG A 54 18.62 6.12 17.46
C ARG A 54 19.01 5.19 18.61
N PRO A 55 20.22 5.31 19.18
CA PRO A 55 20.62 4.55 20.36
C PRO A 55 19.61 4.80 21.50
N GLY A 56 18.96 3.74 21.99
CA GLY A 56 17.93 3.82 23.03
C GLY A 56 16.50 4.08 22.56
N GLN A 57 16.24 4.14 21.24
CA GLN A 57 14.89 4.16 20.70
C GLN A 57 14.21 2.80 20.91
N GLN A 58 13.08 2.79 21.62
CA GLN A 58 12.26 1.59 21.79
C GLN A 58 11.18 1.56 20.72
N ASP A 59 11.02 0.42 20.06
CA ASP A 59 9.91 0.18 19.14
C ASP A 59 8.63 -0.03 19.96
N SER A 60 7.67 0.89 19.84
CA SER A 60 6.37 0.73 20.48
C SER A 60 5.48 -0.14 19.59
N ILE A 61 5.07 -1.30 20.09
CA ILE A 61 4.08 -2.14 19.41
C ILE A 61 2.71 -1.47 19.53
N VAL A 62 2.12 -1.11 18.40
CA VAL A 62 0.75 -0.61 18.35
C VAL A 62 -0.18 -1.81 18.31
N ARG A 63 -1.12 -1.88 19.26
CA ARG A 63 -2.17 -2.90 19.24
C ARG A 63 -3.16 -2.55 18.12
N MET A 64 -3.46 -3.54 17.29
CA MET A 64 -4.40 -3.41 16.17
C MET A 64 -5.55 -4.40 16.34
N GLY A 65 -6.73 -4.07 15.83
CA GLY A 65 -7.88 -4.97 15.78
C GLY A 65 -8.33 -5.24 14.35
N PHE A 66 -8.69 -6.50 14.07
CA PHE A 66 -9.24 -6.94 12.79
C PHE A 66 -10.75 -7.15 12.92
N PRO A 67 -11.58 -6.19 12.51
CA PRO A 67 -13.03 -6.32 12.63
C PRO A 67 -13.58 -7.35 11.64
N GLN A 68 -14.64 -8.05 12.03
CA GLN A 68 -15.33 -8.99 11.16
C GLN A 68 -16.48 -8.31 10.43
N LEU A 69 -16.58 -8.51 9.13
CA LEU A 69 -17.71 -8.06 8.32
C LEU A 69 -18.89 -9.02 8.53
N ARG A 70 -19.99 -8.53 9.12
CA ARG A 70 -21.23 -9.31 9.32
C ARG A 70 -22.40 -8.62 8.65
N ARG A 71 -23.39 -9.42 8.25
CA ARG A 71 -24.70 -8.88 7.83
C ARG A 71 -25.47 -8.50 9.09
N VAL A 72 -26.00 -7.29 9.08
CA VAL A 72 -26.88 -6.81 10.13
C VAL A 72 -28.22 -7.53 9.96
N THR A 73 -28.71 -8.23 10.99
CA THR A 73 -30.00 -8.94 10.94
C THR A 73 -31.12 -8.15 11.61
N GLU A 74 -30.77 -7.20 12.48
CA GLU A 74 -31.67 -6.36 13.25
C GLU A 74 -31.21 -4.90 13.20
N PRO A 75 -32.13 -3.91 13.28
CA PRO A 75 -31.74 -2.51 13.25
C PRO A 75 -30.73 -2.20 14.37
N SER A 76 -29.56 -1.69 13.98
CA SER A 76 -28.48 -1.32 14.88
C SER A 76 -28.03 0.12 14.60
N PHE A 77 -27.62 0.82 15.66
CA PHE A 77 -27.09 2.18 15.55
C PHE A 77 -25.78 2.18 14.78
N CYS A 78 -25.34 3.33 14.28
CA CYS A 78 -24.06 3.49 13.59
C CYS A 78 -23.26 4.59 14.27
N ALA A 79 -22.10 4.25 14.86
CA ALA A 79 -21.28 5.24 15.55
C ALA A 79 -20.66 6.32 14.61
N CYS A 80 -20.60 6.05 13.29
CA CYS A 80 -20.08 7.03 12.32
C CYS A 80 -21.07 8.15 11.98
N HIS A 81 -22.37 7.93 12.08
CA HIS A 81 -23.39 8.86 11.56
C HIS A 81 -24.25 9.53 12.63
N GLU A 82 -24.06 9.20 13.91
CA GLU A 82 -24.76 9.87 15.02
C GLU A 82 -24.24 11.29 15.31
N LEU A 83 -23.19 11.77 14.64
CA LEU A 83 -22.63 13.11 14.89
C LEU A 83 -23.02 14.20 13.88
N ASN A 84 -23.43 13.89 12.64
CA ASN A 84 -23.67 14.93 11.62
C ASN A 84 -24.95 14.79 10.77
N GLY A 85 -25.83 13.81 11.00
CA GLY A 85 -27.13 13.76 10.30
C GLY A 85 -27.07 13.56 8.78
N GLU A 86 -25.93 13.11 8.25
CA GLU A 86 -25.78 12.81 6.82
C GLU A 86 -26.19 11.36 6.54
N ALA A 87 -27.04 11.16 5.54
CA ALA A 87 -27.49 9.86 5.09
C ALA A 87 -26.29 8.98 4.67
N ALA A 88 -26.35 7.68 4.98
CA ALA A 88 -25.27 6.74 4.74
C ALA A 88 -24.73 6.78 3.29
N PRO A 89 -23.40 6.72 3.09
CA PRO A 89 -22.84 6.71 1.74
C PRO A 89 -23.17 5.40 1.01
N GLN A 90 -23.38 5.53 -0.30
CA GLN A 90 -23.70 4.42 -1.21
C GLN A 90 -22.58 3.36 -1.34
N SER A 91 -21.44 3.56 -0.71
CA SER A 91 -20.29 2.65 -0.71
C SER A 91 -20.35 1.56 0.38
N ALA A 92 -21.34 1.57 1.26
CA ALA A 92 -21.66 0.41 2.12
C ALA A 92 -22.53 -0.64 1.39
N ILE A 93 -22.88 -0.38 0.13
CA ILE A 93 -23.80 -1.18 -0.70
C ILE A 93 -23.12 -1.87 -1.89
N ASP A 94 -21.78 -1.98 -1.93
CA ASP A 94 -21.10 -2.77 -2.97
C ASP A 94 -21.23 -4.28 -2.70
N GLY A 95 -22.45 -4.75 -2.85
CA GLY A 95 -22.85 -6.13 -3.07
C GLY A 95 -24.06 -6.08 -3.99
N ALA A 96 -23.79 -5.91 -5.29
CA ALA A 96 -24.70 -6.10 -6.43
C ALA A 96 -26.20 -5.88 -6.11
N ALA A 97 -26.68 -4.67 -6.35
CA ALA A 97 -28.10 -4.40 -6.48
C ALA A 97 -28.64 -5.11 -7.74
N ASP A 98 -29.04 -6.37 -7.60
CA ASP A 98 -30.03 -6.96 -8.50
C ASP A 98 -31.40 -6.39 -8.11
N GLU A 99 -31.81 -5.36 -8.84
CA GLU A 99 -33.15 -4.81 -8.83
C GLU A 99 -34.16 -5.90 -9.22
N LYS A 100 -34.75 -6.59 -8.22
CA LYS A 100 -36.10 -7.22 -8.25
C LYS A 100 -36.32 -8.23 -7.09
N SER A 101 -35.95 -7.90 -5.85
CA SER A 101 -36.53 -8.65 -4.72
C SER A 101 -36.87 -7.74 -3.54
N SER A 102 -38.16 -7.72 -3.24
CA SER A 102 -38.81 -7.07 -2.11
C SER A 102 -38.48 -7.78 -0.79
N SER A 103 -37.22 -7.74 -0.38
CA SER A 103 -36.80 -8.09 0.97
C SER A 103 -35.74 -7.10 1.41
N SER A 104 -36.01 -6.39 2.50
CA SER A 104 -35.17 -5.37 3.10
C SER A 104 -33.78 -5.94 3.46
N ALA A 105 -32.84 -5.89 2.53
CA ALA A 105 -31.47 -6.30 2.78
C ALA A 105 -30.77 -5.22 3.61
N LEU A 106 -30.65 -5.48 4.92
CA LEU A 106 -29.88 -4.63 5.82
C LEU A 106 -28.38 -4.61 5.39
N PRO A 107 -27.68 -3.48 5.55
CA PRO A 107 -26.31 -3.31 5.08
C PRO A 107 -25.32 -4.24 5.82
N ARG A 108 -24.18 -4.51 5.19
CA ARG A 108 -23.06 -5.21 5.84
C ARG A 108 -22.32 -4.22 6.74
N ALA A 109 -22.04 -4.60 7.98
CA ALA A 109 -21.33 -3.77 8.94
C ALA A 109 -20.15 -4.52 9.56
N PHE A 110 -19.10 -3.79 9.90
CA PHE A 110 -17.97 -4.32 10.65
C PHE A 110 -18.29 -4.31 12.13
N PHE A 111 -18.14 -5.47 12.78
CA PHE A 111 -18.41 -5.64 14.21
C PHE A 111 -17.12 -5.92 14.98
N CYS A 112 -16.98 -5.26 16.13
CA CYS A 112 -15.96 -5.59 17.11
C CYS A 112 -16.39 -6.84 17.89
N PRO A 113 -15.50 -7.82 18.14
CA PRO A 113 -15.85 -9.03 18.88
C PRO A 113 -16.16 -8.82 20.38
N HIS A 114 -15.90 -7.63 20.94
CA HIS A 114 -16.04 -7.36 22.38
C HIS A 114 -17.34 -6.61 22.76
N ASP A 115 -18.45 -6.97 22.13
CA ASP A 115 -19.82 -6.50 22.41
C ASP A 115 -20.17 -5.06 21.99
N PHE A 116 -21.34 -5.00 21.33
CA PHE A 116 -22.24 -3.88 21.00
C PHE A 116 -21.64 -2.54 20.49
N LEU A 117 -22.16 -2.11 19.32
CA LEU A 117 -21.99 -0.79 18.68
C LEU A 117 -20.84 -0.62 17.66
N SER A 118 -21.10 -1.18 16.48
CA SER A 118 -21.17 -0.54 15.15
C SER A 118 -20.21 0.56 14.66
N LEU A 119 -19.73 0.26 13.45
CA LEU A 119 -19.22 1.09 12.36
C LEU A 119 -18.02 1.98 12.68
N LEU A 120 -16.92 1.62 12.04
CA LEU A 120 -15.60 2.15 12.26
C LEU A 120 -15.35 3.34 11.33
N THR A 121 -14.96 4.48 11.90
CA THR A 121 -13.83 5.21 11.35
C THR A 121 -12.54 4.52 11.79
N SER A 122 -11.41 4.85 11.15
CA SER A 122 -10.09 4.21 11.31
C SER A 122 -9.58 4.08 12.76
N LEU A 123 -10.22 4.75 13.72
CA LEU A 123 -9.99 4.62 15.15
C LEU A 123 -11.32 4.35 15.84
N SER A 124 -11.39 3.27 16.63
CA SER A 124 -12.49 3.14 17.59
C SER A 124 -12.35 4.22 18.66
N LEU A 125 -13.17 5.26 18.59
CA LEU A 125 -13.17 6.36 19.55
C LEU A 125 -13.37 5.89 21.00
N LEU A 126 -14.01 4.73 21.21
CA LEU A 126 -14.23 4.16 22.54
C LEU A 126 -13.03 3.39 23.12
N VAL A 127 -12.20 2.76 22.30
CA VAL A 127 -11.15 1.82 22.77
C VAL A 127 -9.74 2.35 22.48
N GLY A 128 -9.59 3.37 21.64
CA GLY A 128 -8.28 3.88 21.23
C GLY A 128 -7.46 2.86 20.44
N LEU A 129 -8.11 1.84 19.88
CA LEU A 129 -7.49 0.79 19.09
C LEU A 129 -7.56 1.16 17.60
N LEU A 130 -6.41 1.06 16.92
CA LEU A 130 -6.32 1.17 15.47
C LEU A 130 -6.96 -0.07 14.84
N LEU A 131 -7.93 0.14 13.97
CA LEU A 131 -8.65 -0.95 13.33
C LEU A 131 -8.24 -1.02 11.86
N LEU A 132 -7.74 -2.18 11.46
CA LEU A 132 -7.20 -2.45 10.13
C LEU A 132 -7.83 -3.75 9.63
N THR A 133 -8.01 -3.84 8.32
CA THR A 133 -8.36 -5.12 7.69
C THR A 133 -7.09 -5.91 7.39
N ALA A 134 -7.14 -7.23 7.48
CA ALA A 134 -5.99 -8.09 7.12
C ALA A 134 -5.47 -7.81 5.69
N PRO A 135 -6.33 -7.56 4.67
CA PRO A 135 -5.86 -7.15 3.35
C PRO A 135 -5.09 -5.83 3.30
N GLN A 136 -5.45 -4.84 4.14
CA GLN A 136 -4.71 -3.58 4.21
C GLN A 136 -3.30 -3.79 4.76
N LEU A 137 -3.15 -4.66 5.77
CA LEU A 137 -1.83 -5.02 6.29
C LEU A 137 -1.02 -5.83 5.27
N ALA A 138 -1.66 -6.78 4.58
CA ALA A 138 -1.01 -7.59 3.54
C ALA A 138 -0.48 -6.73 2.38
N ARG A 139 -1.22 -5.71 1.95
CA ARG A 139 -0.72 -4.74 0.95
C ARG A 139 0.48 -3.93 1.45
N ALA A 140 0.46 -3.51 2.71
CA ALA A 140 1.61 -2.82 3.29
C ALA A 140 2.86 -3.73 3.36
N HIS A 141 2.67 -5.04 3.51
CA HIS A 141 3.76 -6.02 3.53
C HIS A 141 4.49 -6.13 2.19
N GLN A 142 3.81 -5.91 1.06
CA GLN A 142 4.46 -5.94 -0.28
C GLN A 142 5.55 -4.86 -0.39
N HIS A 143 5.39 -3.72 0.28
CA HIS A 143 6.40 -2.68 0.33
C HIS A 143 7.57 -2.97 1.28
N LEU A 144 7.46 -3.98 2.15
CA LEU A 144 8.53 -4.38 3.08
C LEU A 144 9.47 -5.42 2.47
N GLU A 145 8.99 -6.20 1.50
CA GLU A 145 9.74 -7.24 0.80
C GLU A 145 9.69 -6.99 -0.70
N SER A 146 10.30 -5.88 -1.14
CA SER A 146 10.37 -5.54 -2.56
C SER A 146 11.07 -6.65 -3.35
N LEU A 147 10.49 -7.00 -4.50
CA LEU A 147 11.08 -7.95 -5.44
C LEU A 147 12.50 -7.50 -5.86
N PRO A 148 13.53 -8.37 -5.76
CA PRO A 148 14.87 -8.01 -6.19
C PRO A 148 14.91 -7.88 -7.72
N THR A 149 15.64 -6.88 -8.20
CA THR A 149 15.84 -6.63 -9.64
C THR A 149 16.40 -7.88 -10.34
N PHE A 150 15.76 -8.27 -11.44
CA PHE A 150 16.21 -9.43 -12.22
C PHE A 150 17.52 -9.13 -12.95
N ALA A 151 18.39 -10.12 -13.04
CA ALA A 151 19.68 -10.02 -13.71
C ALA A 151 19.50 -10.21 -15.21
N GLU A 152 19.99 -9.26 -16.01
CA GLU A 152 19.96 -9.36 -17.47
C GLU A 152 20.99 -10.40 -17.95
N ALA A 153 20.52 -11.41 -18.66
CA ALA A 153 21.34 -12.46 -19.26
C ALA A 153 21.17 -12.49 -20.79
N ASN A 154 22.29 -12.60 -21.51
CA ASN A 154 22.27 -12.77 -22.97
C ASN A 154 22.00 -14.23 -23.31
N ILE A 155 21.09 -14.44 -24.26
CA ILE A 155 20.74 -15.77 -24.77
C ILE A 155 21.67 -16.07 -25.95
N ALA A 156 22.32 -17.24 -25.93
CA ALA A 156 23.17 -17.66 -27.03
C ALA A 156 22.33 -17.92 -28.29
N GLU A 157 22.82 -17.48 -29.45
CA GLU A 157 22.17 -17.71 -30.73
C GLU A 157 22.02 -19.23 -30.97
N GLY A 158 20.78 -19.73 -30.87
CA GLY A 158 20.43 -21.14 -31.04
C GLY A 158 19.85 -21.85 -29.81
N SER A 159 19.70 -21.18 -28.65
CA SER A 159 18.96 -21.77 -27.51
C SER A 159 17.48 -21.39 -27.54
N GLU A 160 16.59 -22.40 -27.57
CA GLU A 160 15.15 -22.23 -27.38
C GLU A 160 14.85 -22.12 -25.87
N LYS A 161 14.84 -20.88 -25.37
CA LYS A 161 14.35 -20.57 -24.02
C LYS A 161 12.99 -19.90 -24.12
N CYS A 162 12.09 -20.21 -23.18
CA CYS A 162 10.79 -19.55 -23.07
C CYS A 162 10.67 -18.80 -21.75
N CYS A 163 9.87 -17.74 -21.75
CA CYS A 163 9.51 -17.01 -20.54
C CYS A 163 8.66 -17.89 -19.63
N PHE A 164 9.01 -17.99 -18.34
CA PHE A 164 8.24 -18.78 -17.37
C PHE A 164 6.79 -18.32 -17.19
N SER A 165 6.49 -17.04 -17.42
CA SER A 165 5.17 -16.47 -17.12
C SER A 165 4.23 -16.38 -18.32
N CYS A 166 4.73 -16.17 -19.53
CA CYS A 166 3.90 -16.00 -20.74
C CYS A 166 4.16 -17.07 -21.81
N ASP A 167 5.09 -17.99 -21.57
CA ASP A 167 5.51 -19.06 -22.49
C ASP A 167 6.03 -18.57 -23.85
N GLU A 168 6.31 -17.27 -24.02
CA GLU A 168 6.89 -16.73 -25.26
C GLU A 168 8.39 -17.04 -25.39
N SER A 169 8.84 -17.27 -26.63
CA SER A 169 10.25 -17.54 -26.94
C SER A 169 11.13 -16.31 -26.70
N LEU A 170 12.17 -16.48 -25.88
CA LEU A 170 13.14 -15.45 -25.57
C LEU A 170 14.23 -15.40 -26.65
N LEU A 171 14.40 -14.24 -27.29
CA LEU A 171 15.28 -14.11 -28.46
C LEU A 171 16.72 -13.70 -28.13
N ARG A 172 16.90 -12.57 -27.43
CA ARG A 172 18.22 -11.95 -27.22
C ARG A 172 18.58 -11.77 -25.75
N LYS A 173 17.59 -11.41 -24.94
CA LYS A 173 17.76 -11.07 -23.53
C LYS A 173 16.74 -11.83 -22.70
N ALA A 174 17.19 -12.34 -21.57
CA ALA A 174 16.36 -12.90 -20.52
C ALA A 174 16.59 -12.10 -19.23
N TYR A 175 15.56 -11.95 -18.43
CA TYR A 175 15.64 -11.39 -17.08
C TYR A 175 15.53 -12.53 -16.09
N VAL A 176 16.61 -12.77 -15.34
CA VAL A 176 16.74 -13.95 -14.47
C VAL A 176 16.52 -13.55 -13.02
N CYS A 177 15.58 -14.22 -12.36
CA CYS A 177 15.36 -14.01 -10.94
C CYS A 177 16.54 -14.54 -10.10
N PRO A 178 17.13 -13.75 -9.19
CA PRO A 178 18.29 -14.19 -8.39
C PRO A 178 17.97 -15.30 -7.38
N ASN A 179 16.69 -15.47 -7.01
CA ASN A 179 16.28 -16.44 -5.98
C ASN A 179 15.93 -17.82 -6.56
N CYS A 180 15.16 -17.87 -7.64
CA CYS A 180 14.69 -19.12 -8.25
C CYS A 180 15.37 -19.46 -9.59
N SER A 181 16.18 -18.56 -10.15
CA SER A 181 16.83 -18.71 -11.46
C SER A 181 15.90 -18.92 -12.67
N ALA A 182 14.61 -18.57 -12.55
CA ALA A 182 13.68 -18.60 -13.67
C ALA A 182 13.93 -17.44 -14.66
N ASP A 183 13.70 -17.72 -15.94
CA ASP A 183 13.88 -16.79 -17.06
C ASP A 183 12.56 -16.06 -17.40
N PHE A 184 12.60 -14.73 -17.50
CA PHE A 184 11.46 -13.87 -17.85
C PHE A 184 11.76 -13.00 -19.07
N CYS A 185 10.72 -12.63 -19.83
CA CYS A 185 10.81 -11.59 -20.87
C CYS A 185 10.73 -10.18 -20.25
N ILE A 186 11.00 -9.15 -21.05
CA ILE A 186 10.97 -7.76 -20.57
C ILE A 186 9.59 -7.34 -20.07
N ASP A 187 8.52 -7.75 -20.76
CA ASP A 187 7.16 -7.34 -20.40
C ASP A 187 6.72 -8.00 -19.10
N CYS A 188 7.09 -9.28 -18.90
CA CYS A 188 6.87 -9.95 -17.63
C CYS A 188 7.72 -9.35 -16.51
N ASP A 189 8.98 -9.00 -16.76
CA ASP A 189 9.83 -8.33 -15.78
C ASP A 189 9.21 -7.00 -15.29
N LEU A 190 8.74 -6.16 -16.22
CA LEU A 190 8.04 -4.91 -15.93
C LEU A 190 6.76 -5.15 -15.12
N LEU A 191 5.90 -6.08 -15.55
CA LEU A 191 4.66 -6.39 -14.85
C LEU A 191 4.93 -6.88 -13.40
N LEU A 192 5.96 -7.70 -13.22
CA LEU A 192 6.33 -8.25 -11.93
C LEU A 192 6.88 -7.18 -10.98
N HIS A 193 7.65 -6.21 -11.48
CA HIS A 193 8.23 -5.15 -10.64
C HIS A 193 7.27 -3.98 -10.37
N GLU A 194 6.40 -3.62 -11.33
CA GLU A 194 5.49 -2.47 -11.18
C GLU A 194 4.15 -2.83 -10.52
N SER A 195 3.58 -3.98 -10.87
CA SER A 195 2.21 -4.32 -10.48
C SER A 195 2.12 -5.42 -9.42
N LEU A 196 2.85 -6.53 -9.61
CA LEU A 196 2.67 -7.73 -8.77
C LEU A 196 3.59 -7.75 -7.55
N GLN A 197 4.81 -7.21 -7.68
CA GLN A 197 5.87 -7.17 -6.66
C GLN A 197 6.24 -8.54 -6.07
N VAL A 198 5.93 -9.64 -6.79
CA VAL A 198 6.19 -11.02 -6.37
C VAL A 198 6.58 -11.84 -7.59
N CYS A 199 7.63 -12.67 -7.46
CA CYS A 199 8.02 -13.59 -8.52
C CYS A 199 7.15 -14.86 -8.47
N PRO A 200 6.45 -15.25 -9.55
CA PRO A 200 5.56 -16.40 -9.57
C PRO A 200 6.29 -17.74 -9.37
N ALA A 201 7.60 -17.78 -9.65
CA ALA A 201 8.43 -18.97 -9.51
C ALA A 201 9.11 -19.13 -8.13
N CYS A 202 9.11 -18.09 -7.28
CA CYS A 202 9.74 -18.14 -5.95
C CYS A 202 8.78 -18.59 -4.83
N ASN A 203 7.54 -18.94 -5.17
CA ASN A 203 6.50 -19.29 -4.21
C ASN A 203 6.50 -20.78 -3.88
#